data_AF-A0A2H6NJT7-F1
#
_entry.id   AF-A0A2H6NJT7-F1
#
_cell.length_a   1.000
_cell.length_b   1.000
_cell.length_c   1.000
_cell.angle_alpha   90.00
_cell.angle_beta   90.00
_cell.angle_gamma   90.00
#
_symmetry.space_group_name_H-M   'P 1'
#
loop_
_entity.id
_entity.type
_entity.pdbx_description
1 polymer ?
#
loop_
_entity_poly.entity_id
_entity_poly.type
_entity_poly.pdbx_seq_one_letter_code
_entity_poly.pdbx_strand_id
1 'polypeptide(L)'
;MTTSLPPAHRAQLLHQGLSSSHFAWAFHSIAEEELLNMLPAVQKGDPTWSELRAIGIGWWVRNTHNLRRCIEKVAKAAFQRNNDPLDAAIFYLAMKKKTVIWGLYR
;
A
#
# COMPACT_ATOMS: atom_id res chain seq x y z
N MET A 1 8.70 13.91 -7.68
CA MET A 1 10.14 13.95 -8.03
C MET A 1 10.54 13.05 -9.21
N THR A 2 9.60 12.60 -10.07
CA THR A 2 9.93 11.75 -11.24
C THR A 2 9.78 12.45 -12.59
N THR A 3 9.25 13.68 -12.62
CA THR A 3 9.01 14.43 -13.86
C THR A 3 10.28 15.03 -14.47
N SER A 4 11.37 15.13 -13.71
CA SER A 4 12.67 15.63 -14.16
C SER A 4 13.52 14.59 -14.89
N LEU A 5 13.11 13.31 -14.91
CA LEU A 5 13.88 12.22 -15.51
C LEU A 5 13.35 11.84 -16.91
N PRO A 6 14.24 11.58 -17.89
CA PRO A 6 13.83 11.08 -19.21
C PRO A 6 13.00 9.78 -19.12
N PRO A 7 12.04 9.54 -20.04
CA PRO A 7 11.14 8.37 -19.98
C PRO A 7 11.83 7.01 -19.82
N ALA A 8 12.96 6.80 -20.51
CA ALA A 8 13.73 5.55 -20.42
C ALA A 8 14.30 5.31 -19.01
N HIS A 9 14.83 6.36 -18.37
CA HIS A 9 15.39 6.28 -17.02
C HIS A 9 14.28 6.08 -15.97
N ARG A 10 13.11 6.69 -16.18
CA ARG A 10 11.91 6.42 -15.37
C ARG A 10 11.51 4.96 -15.44
N ALA A 11 11.42 4.39 -16.63
CA ALA A 11 11.06 2.99 -16.82
C ALA A 11 12.06 2.05 -16.12
N GLN A 12 13.36 2.33 -16.24
CA GLN A 12 14.40 1.56 -15.56
C GLN A 12 14.26 1.63 -14.03
N LEU A 13 14.03 2.81 -13.46
CA LEU A 13 13.83 2.95 -12.00
C LEU A 13 12.55 2.25 -11.52
N LEU A 14 11.47 2.33 -12.29
CA LEU A 14 10.23 1.60 -11.98
C LEU A 14 10.44 0.08 -11.99
N HIS A 15 11.26 -0.43 -12.91
CA HIS A 15 11.63 -1.84 -12.96
C HIS A 15 12.55 -2.25 -11.81
N GLN A 16 13.49 -1.39 -11.41
CA GLN A 16 14.44 -1.68 -10.32
C GLN A 16 13.78 -1.63 -8.94
N GLY A 17 12.79 -0.75 -8.75
CA GLY A 17 12.11 -0.56 -7.48
C GLY A 17 13.04 0.03 -6.40
N LEU A 18 12.58 -0.02 -5.15
CA LEU A 18 13.37 0.44 -4.00
C LEU A 18 14.31 -0.68 -3.51
N SER A 19 15.57 -0.32 -3.25
CA SER A 19 16.51 -1.23 -2.58
C SER A 19 16.16 -1.41 -1.10
N SER A 20 16.65 -2.51 -0.52
CA SER A 20 16.49 -2.82 0.91
C SER A 20 16.96 -1.70 1.85
N SER A 21 18.00 -0.95 1.46
CA SER A 21 18.49 0.21 2.22
C SER A 21 17.44 1.32 2.38
N HIS A 22 16.55 1.52 1.40
CA HIS A 22 15.46 2.48 1.51
C HIS A 22 14.42 2.04 2.54
N PHE A 23 14.10 0.74 2.58
CA PHE A 23 13.19 0.19 3.59
C PHE A 23 13.80 0.26 4.99
N ALA A 24 15.10 -0.01 5.13
CA ALA A 24 15.81 0.14 6.40
C ALA A 24 15.78 1.61 6.87
N TRP A 25 16.06 2.56 5.97
CA TRP A 25 15.97 3.99 6.30
C TRP A 25 14.55 4.39 6.75
N ALA A 26 13.51 3.96 6.03
CA ALA A 26 12.13 4.24 6.40
C ALA A 26 11.75 3.60 7.75
N PHE A 27 12.21 2.38 8.03
CA PHE A 27 11.95 1.66 9.28
C PHE A 27 12.55 2.39 10.49
N HIS A 28 13.75 2.94 10.34
CA HIS A 28 14.42 3.72 11.39
C HIS A 28 13.96 5.18 11.46
N SER A 29 13.14 5.64 10.51
CA SER A 29 12.65 7.01 10.50
C SER A 29 11.58 7.22 11.59
N ILE A 30 11.64 8.37 12.25
CA ILE A 30 10.59 8.82 13.18
C ILE A 30 9.37 9.42 12.45
N ALA A 31 9.55 9.81 11.18
CA ALA A 31 8.54 10.44 10.35
C ALA A 31 7.67 9.42 9.58
N GLU A 32 7.26 8.32 10.25
CA GLU A 32 6.51 7.22 9.61
C GLU A 32 5.20 7.72 8.98
N GLU A 33 4.45 8.56 9.70
CA GLU A 33 3.15 9.05 9.24
C GLU A 33 3.29 10.02 8.06
N GLU A 34 4.27 10.91 8.11
CA GLU A 34 4.59 11.82 7.02
C GLU A 34 5.01 11.03 5.77
N LEU A 35 5.86 10.00 5.93
CA LEU A 35 6.24 9.13 4.81
C LEU A 35 5.03 8.46 4.19
N LEU A 36 4.09 7.94 5.00
CA LEU A 36 2.84 7.35 4.53
C LEU A 36 1.94 8.36 3.80
N ASN A 37 1.84 9.58 4.32
CA ASN A 37 1.03 10.64 3.71
C ASN A 37 1.64 11.21 2.42
N MET A 38 2.94 11.03 2.21
CA MET A 38 3.64 11.42 0.98
C MET A 38 3.50 10.38 -0.15
N LEU A 39 2.93 9.21 0.13
CA LEU A 39 2.73 8.17 -0.87
C LEU A 39 1.65 8.60 -1.89
N PRO A 40 1.95 8.59 -3.20
CA PRO A 40 0.98 8.98 -4.22
C PRO A 40 -0.32 8.19 -4.17
N ALA A 41 -0.23 6.88 -3.90
CA ALA A 41 -1.39 5.99 -3.75
C ALA A 41 -2.31 6.41 -2.59
N VAL A 42 -1.72 6.91 -1.50
CA VAL A 42 -2.48 7.38 -0.32
C VAL A 42 -3.12 8.74 -0.61
N GLN A 43 -2.40 9.63 -1.28
CA GLN A 43 -2.89 10.97 -1.66
C GLN A 43 -4.03 10.91 -2.67
N LYS A 44 -3.97 9.97 -3.62
CA LYS A 44 -5.02 9.75 -4.63
C LYS A 44 -6.32 9.18 -4.04
N GLY A 45 -6.26 8.58 -2.84
CA GLY A 45 -7.43 7.96 -2.20
C GLY A 45 -7.84 6.59 -2.77
N ASP A 46 -7.21 6.12 -3.85
CA ASP A 46 -7.45 4.83 -4.50
C ASP A 46 -6.18 3.96 -4.52
N PRO A 47 -5.69 3.49 -3.35
CA PRO A 47 -4.44 2.75 -3.28
C PRO A 47 -4.61 1.31 -3.77
N THR A 48 -3.69 0.83 -4.59
CA THR A 48 -3.62 -0.58 -5.01
C THR A 48 -2.59 -1.37 -4.21
N TRP A 49 -2.81 -2.68 -4.09
CA TRP A 49 -1.83 -3.57 -3.46
C TRP A 49 -0.47 -3.52 -4.17
N SER A 50 -0.47 -3.47 -5.51
CA SER A 50 0.76 -3.40 -6.31
C SER A 50 1.61 -2.18 -5.96
N GLU A 51 0.99 -1.01 -5.78
CA GLU A 51 1.69 0.22 -5.38
C GLU A 51 2.27 0.11 -3.97
N LEU A 52 1.48 -0.35 -3.00
CA LEU A 52 1.90 -0.48 -1.60
C LEU A 52 2.98 -1.56 -1.41
N ARG A 53 2.89 -2.65 -2.19
CA ARG A 53 3.92 -3.69 -2.22
C ARG A 53 5.23 -3.17 -2.80
N ALA A 54 5.19 -2.36 -3.86
CA ALA A 54 6.39 -1.82 -4.51
C ALA A 54 7.19 -0.88 -3.58
N ILE A 55 6.52 -0.16 -2.68
CA ILE A 55 7.15 0.68 -1.66
C ILE A 55 7.45 -0.05 -0.35
N GLY A 56 7.15 -1.36 -0.27
CA GLY A 56 7.52 -2.20 0.84
C GLY A 56 6.88 -1.84 2.18
N ILE A 57 5.65 -1.33 2.23
CA ILE A 57 5.02 -0.86 3.49
C ILE A 57 5.07 -1.89 4.63
N GLY A 58 4.99 -3.17 4.33
CA GLY A 58 5.04 -4.24 5.34
C GLY A 58 6.42 -4.43 5.98
N TRP A 59 7.48 -3.87 5.38
CA TRP A 59 8.85 -3.98 5.87
C TRP A 59 9.25 -2.85 6.80
N TRP A 60 8.66 -1.66 6.66
CA TRP A 60 9.13 -0.47 7.37
C TRP A 60 8.09 0.20 8.25
N VAL A 61 6.78 -0.03 8.05
CA VAL A 61 5.75 0.50 8.93
C VAL A 61 5.74 -0.29 10.24
N ARG A 62 6.06 0.38 11.34
CA ARG A 62 6.16 -0.21 12.68
C ARG A 62 4.82 -0.18 13.40
N ASN A 63 4.03 0.88 13.20
CA ASN A 63 2.72 0.95 13.82
C ASN A 63 1.72 0.02 13.10
N THR A 64 1.37 -1.08 13.76
CA THR A 64 0.41 -2.05 13.22
C THR A 64 -0.98 -1.45 12.95
N HIS A 65 -1.38 -0.41 13.70
CA HIS A 65 -2.62 0.31 13.43
C HIS A 65 -2.57 1.03 12.08
N ASN A 66 -1.48 1.75 11.80
CA ASN A 66 -1.27 2.45 10.53
C ASN A 66 -1.22 1.47 9.36
N LEU A 67 -0.50 0.35 9.53
CA LEU A 67 -0.43 -0.71 8.53
C LEU A 67 -1.83 -1.27 8.21
N ARG A 68 -2.61 -1.64 9.23
CA ARG A 68 -3.99 -2.13 9.03
C ARG A 68 -4.86 -1.10 8.32
N ARG A 69 -4.78 0.18 8.70
CA ARG A 69 -5.52 1.26 8.05
C ARG A 69 -5.18 1.38 6.56
N CYS A 70 -3.90 1.25 6.19
CA CYS A 70 -3.48 1.25 4.79
C CYS A 70 -4.06 0.05 4.03
N ILE A 71 -3.96 -1.16 4.58
CA ILE A 71 -4.50 -2.38 3.95
C ILE A 71 -6.03 -2.35 3.84
N GLU A 72 -6.74 -1.76 4.82
CA GLU A 72 -8.19 -1.55 4.72
C GLU A 72 -8.59 -0.62 3.59
N LYS A 73 -7.81 0.44 3.33
CA LYS A 73 -8.05 1.31 2.17
C LYS A 73 -7.90 0.53 0.86
N VAL A 74 -6.90 -0.33 0.75
CA VAL A 74 -6.72 -1.22 -0.42
C VAL A 74 -7.90 -2.16 -0.59
N ALA A 75 -8.34 -2.81 0.49
CA ALA A 75 -9.45 -3.75 0.44
C ALA A 75 -10.74 -3.06 -0.03
N LYS A 76 -11.02 -1.85 0.46
CA LYS A 76 -12.16 -1.04 0.03
C LYS A 76 -12.06 -0.62 -1.44
N ALA A 77 -10.89 -0.13 -1.86
CA ALA A 77 -10.62 0.26 -3.24
C ALA A 77 -10.78 -0.92 -4.22
N ALA A 78 -10.24 -2.09 -3.86
CA ALA A 78 -10.36 -3.31 -4.66
C ALA A 78 -11.84 -3.73 -4.83
N PHE A 79 -12.60 -3.75 -3.73
CA PHE A 79 -14.03 -4.04 -3.77
C PHE A 79 -14.79 -3.04 -4.65
N GLN A 80 -14.53 -1.74 -4.49
CA GLN A 80 -15.24 -0.69 -5.24
C GLN A 80 -14.97 -0.75 -6.75
N ARG A 81 -13.81 -1.26 -7.17
CA ARG A 81 -13.41 -1.29 -8.58
C ARG A 81 -14.11 -2.40 -9.36
N ASN A 82 -14.12 -3.61 -8.81
CA ASN A 82 -14.61 -4.80 -9.49
C ASN A 82 -15.97 -5.30 -8.97
N ASN A 83 -16.41 -4.76 -7.83
CA ASN A 83 -17.58 -5.23 -7.07
C ASN A 83 -17.52 -6.74 -6.74
N ASP A 84 -16.30 -7.29 -6.71
CA ASP A 84 -16.05 -8.68 -6.38
C ASP A 84 -15.62 -8.77 -4.90
N PRO A 85 -16.40 -9.45 -4.04
CA PRO A 85 -16.05 -9.62 -2.63
C PRO A 85 -14.75 -10.42 -2.43
N LEU A 86 -14.34 -11.26 -3.39
CA LEU A 86 -13.11 -12.05 -3.29
C LEU A 86 -11.86 -11.17 -3.32
N ASP A 87 -11.85 -10.13 -4.15
CA ASP A 87 -10.74 -9.18 -4.28
C ASP A 87 -10.44 -8.46 -2.96
N ALA A 88 -11.46 -8.23 -2.13
CA ALA A 88 -11.31 -7.61 -0.83
C ALA A 88 -11.10 -8.62 0.32
N ALA A 89 -11.68 -9.82 0.20
CA ALA A 89 -11.67 -10.84 1.25
C ALA A 89 -10.26 -11.25 1.67
N ILE A 90 -9.32 -11.36 0.73
CA ILE A 90 -7.93 -11.75 1.02
C ILE A 90 -7.25 -10.80 2.03
N PHE A 91 -7.49 -9.49 1.90
CA PHE A 91 -6.93 -8.49 2.79
C PHE A 91 -7.56 -8.56 4.19
N TYR A 92 -8.88 -8.71 4.27
CA TYR A 92 -9.57 -8.84 5.55
C TYR A 92 -9.23 -10.14 6.27
N LEU A 93 -8.97 -11.22 5.53
CA LEU A 93 -8.51 -12.49 6.08
C LEU A 93 -7.12 -12.33 6.72
N ALA A 94 -6.18 -11.68 6.02
CA ALA A 94 -4.85 -11.37 6.55
C ALA A 94 -4.90 -10.51 7.81
N MET A 95 -5.89 -9.61 7.93
CA MET A 95 -6.12 -8.78 9.11
C MET A 95 -6.97 -9.47 10.21
N LYS A 96 -7.37 -10.73 10.02
CA LYS A 96 -8.25 -11.50 10.93
C LYS A 96 -9.62 -10.83 11.18
N LYS A 97 -10.14 -10.06 10.22
CA LYS A 97 -11.44 -9.35 10.30
C LYS A 97 -12.61 -10.20 9.81
N LYS A 98 -12.89 -11.30 10.50
CA LYS A 98 -13.96 -12.25 10.10
C LYS A 98 -15.34 -11.60 9.94
N THR A 99 -15.70 -10.66 10.80
CA THR A 99 -17.01 -9.97 10.75
C THR A 99 -17.21 -9.16 9.48
N VAL A 100 -16.13 -8.55 8.97
CA VAL A 100 -16.18 -7.78 7.72
C VAL A 100 -16.36 -8.72 6.53
N ILE A 101 -15.69 -9.87 6.53
CA ILE A 101 -15.82 -10.88 5.47
C ILE A 101 -17.28 -11.34 5.37
N TRP A 102 -17.94 -11.65 6.50
CA TRP A 102 -19.36 -12.00 6.49
C TRP A 102 -20.24 -10.91 5.87
N GLY A 103 -19.91 -9.64 6.10
CA GLY A 103 -20.65 -8.51 5.51
C GLY A 103 -20.39 -8.29 4.02
N LEU A 104 -19.30 -8.82 3.44
CA LEU A 104 -19.02 -8.69 2.00
C LEU A 104 -19.89 -9.60 1.12
N TYR A 105 -20.36 -10.72 1.67
CA TYR A 105 -21.11 -11.75 0.93
C TYR A 105 -22.61 -11.75 1.24
N ARG A 106 -23.11 -10.70 1.91
CA ARG A 106 -24.53 -10.52 2.22
C ARG A 106 -25.14 -9.47 1.33
#